data_AF-A0A7W4EJ30-F1
#
_entry.id   AF-A0A7W4EJ30-F1
#
_cell.length_a   1.000
_cell.length_b   1.000
_cell.length_c   1.000
_cell.angle_alpha   90.00
_cell.angle_beta   90.00
_cell.angle_gamma   90.00
#
_symmetry.space_group_name_H-M   'P 1'
#
loop_
_entity.id
_entity.type
_entity.pdbx_description
1 polymer ?
#
loop_
_entity_poly.entity_id
_entity_poly.type
_entity_poly.pdbx_seq_one_letter_code
_entity_poly.pdbx_strand_id
1 'polypeptide(L)'
;DKGHIHNHIIFNNVNMATGKCYQSNKRSYHQIRYQSDKLCKEYNLSVIDEYYERFKKKYKTNGNSWYENEQSKNGSSWKSKLQFDIDRMIAQSEDWAAFIQKMTELDYEIKYGKHIAFKQKGKARFTRAKTIGADYTEDRIKKRISETNIKKTFPVKKRVGSIIDIANNPKMQQSKGYEYWATKHNLKVASDTVLSMREKGFQSLTQLDNYIKKSADKRQSLQEKIKKLEKKIETLSMSMEQAHNVNKYRQVYQEYKKNPGDKDFAREHKAEILLYENALEALKKSYSKMPNSKQLFEKLEDLNQKKNTLIQEYSSAKSEMNELYQIRKNYEEYMGKERER
;
A
#
# COMPACT_ATOMS: atom_id res chain seq x y z
N ASP A 1 14.21 5.83 37.40
CA ASP A 1 14.31 4.42 37.01
C ASP A 1 12.92 3.78 36.99
N LYS A 2 12.50 3.17 35.87
CA LYS A 2 11.33 2.28 35.78
C LYS A 2 11.91 0.90 35.50
N GLY A 3 11.43 -0.19 36.11
CA GLY A 3 12.05 -1.55 36.08
C GLY A 3 12.30 -2.22 34.73
N HIS A 4 13.09 -1.59 33.87
CA HIS A 4 13.64 -2.08 32.60
C HIS A 4 15.05 -1.52 32.48
N ILE A 5 15.96 -2.29 31.90
CA ILE A 5 17.36 -1.88 31.74
C ILE A 5 17.41 -0.65 30.82
N HIS A 6 17.96 0.45 31.31
CA HIS A 6 18.22 1.65 30.52
C HIS A 6 19.51 2.33 30.97
N ASN A 7 20.06 3.15 30.08
CA ASN A 7 21.29 3.90 30.34
C ASN A 7 20.96 5.33 30.78
N HIS A 8 21.64 5.81 31.82
CA HIS A 8 21.63 7.19 32.25
C HIS A 8 22.89 7.91 31.74
N ILE A 9 22.71 8.89 30.86
CA ILE A 9 23.81 9.74 30.38
C ILE A 9 23.76 11.05 31.16
N ILE A 10 24.76 11.25 32.01
CA ILE A 10 24.91 12.46 32.83
C ILE A 10 26.12 13.23 32.30
N PHE A 11 25.91 14.49 31.93
CA PHE A 11 26.98 15.38 31.49
C PHE A 11 26.70 16.80 31.97
N ASN A 12 27.76 17.60 32.13
CA ASN A 12 27.62 19.01 32.48
C ASN A 12 27.06 19.80 31.29
N ASN A 13 26.01 20.59 31.52
CA ASN A 13 25.42 21.46 30.51
C ASN A 13 26.42 22.52 30.00
N VAL A 14 27.34 22.98 30.84
CA VAL A 14 28.31 24.03 30.50
C VAL A 14 29.69 23.40 30.26
N ASN A 15 30.29 23.71 29.12
CA ASN A 15 31.66 23.31 28.85
C ASN A 15 32.64 24.20 29.63
N MET A 16 33.46 23.59 30.48
CA MET A 16 34.40 24.29 31.37
C MET A 16 35.42 25.16 30.63
N ALA A 17 35.90 24.75 29.45
CA ALA A 17 36.96 25.45 28.72
C ALA A 17 36.43 26.60 27.84
N THR A 18 35.24 26.43 27.27
CA THR A 18 34.69 27.37 26.27
C THR A 18 33.52 28.21 26.79
N GLY A 19 32.98 27.88 27.97
CA GLY A 19 31.80 28.53 28.55
C GLY A 19 30.50 28.28 27.77
N LYS A 20 30.53 27.48 26.70
CA LYS A 20 29.36 27.21 25.85
C LYS A 20 28.41 26.22 26.53
N CYS A 21 27.11 26.51 26.45
CA CYS A 21 26.04 25.66 26.97
C CYS A 21 25.57 24.62 25.94
N TYR A 22 25.16 23.44 26.41
CA TYR A 22 24.56 22.42 25.58
C TYR A 22 23.20 22.87 25.05
N GLN A 23 23.07 22.88 23.73
CA GLN A 23 21.81 23.18 23.06
C GLN A 23 21.01 21.89 22.87
N SER A 24 19.97 21.71 23.68
CA SER A 24 19.03 20.60 23.52
C SER A 24 18.17 20.82 22.28
N ASN A 25 18.42 20.01 21.25
CA ASN A 25 17.65 20.02 20.01
C ASN A 25 17.65 18.60 19.39
N LYS A 26 16.85 18.41 18.33
CA LYS A 26 16.75 17.09 17.69
C LYS A 26 18.09 16.58 17.17
N ARG A 27 18.96 17.44 16.65
CA ARG A 27 20.25 17.03 16.10
C ARG A 27 21.18 16.56 17.23
N SER A 28 21.29 17.34 18.31
CA SER A 28 22.13 16.97 19.46
C SER A 28 21.61 15.72 20.18
N TYR A 29 20.29 15.52 20.25
CA TYR A 29 19.70 14.26 20.71
C TYR A 29 20.14 13.04 19.87
N HIS A 30 20.10 13.15 18.54
CA HIS A 30 20.51 12.02 17.68
C HIS A 30 22.02 11.75 17.78
N GLN A 31 22.85 12.77 18.02
CA GLN A 31 24.28 12.62 18.26
C GLN A 31 24.56 11.85 19.57
N ILE A 32 23.89 12.23 20.67
CA ILE A 32 24.02 11.53 21.96
C ILE A 32 23.58 10.08 21.81
N ARG A 33 22.43 9.83 21.16
CA ARG A 33 21.94 8.48 20.88
C ARG A 33 22.96 7.68 20.08
N TYR A 34 23.55 8.24 19.03
CA TYR A 34 24.58 7.56 18.23
C TYR A 34 25.79 7.16 19.06
N GLN A 35 26.30 8.06 19.92
CA GLN A 35 27.43 7.74 20.80
C GLN A 35 27.07 6.67 21.83
N SER A 36 25.86 6.73 22.40
CA SER A 36 25.35 5.69 23.30
C SER A 36 25.25 4.34 22.61
N ASP A 37 24.65 4.29 21.41
CA ASP A 37 24.52 3.07 20.61
C ASP A 37 25.90 2.50 20.22
N LYS A 38 26.89 3.37 19.95
CA LYS A 38 28.27 2.97 19.66
C LYS A 38 28.92 2.32 20.89
N LEU A 39 28.86 2.95 22.06
CA LEU A 39 29.38 2.40 23.31
C LEU A 39 28.71 1.06 23.65
N CYS A 40 27.38 0.99 23.56
CA CYS A 40 26.66 -0.27 23.78
C CYS A 40 27.16 -1.40 22.86
N LYS A 41 27.42 -1.12 21.58
CA LYS A 41 28.00 -2.10 20.65
C LYS A 41 29.41 -2.54 21.06
N GLU A 42 30.27 -1.62 21.50
CA GLU A 42 31.64 -1.93 21.96
C GLU A 42 31.63 -2.91 23.14
N TYR A 43 30.66 -2.76 24.06
CA TYR A 43 30.48 -3.65 25.21
C TYR A 43 29.56 -4.85 24.94
N ASN A 44 29.22 -5.13 23.67
CA ASN A 44 28.30 -6.22 23.29
C ASN A 44 26.92 -6.15 23.96
N LEU A 45 26.45 -4.94 24.27
CA LEU A 45 25.11 -4.68 24.80
C LEU A 45 24.08 -4.58 23.67
N SER A 46 22.81 -4.79 24.01
CA SER A 46 21.71 -4.71 23.04
C SER A 46 21.52 -3.27 22.55
N VAL A 47 21.39 -3.09 21.24
CA VAL A 47 21.12 -1.81 20.59
C VAL A 47 19.93 -1.98 19.66
N ILE A 48 19.14 -0.92 19.53
CA ILE A 48 18.00 -0.90 18.60
C ILE A 48 18.52 -1.14 17.18
N ASP A 49 18.00 -2.19 16.57
CA ASP A 49 18.34 -2.58 15.20
C ASP A 49 17.72 -1.60 14.19
N GLU A 50 18.58 -0.93 13.42
CA GLU A 50 18.16 0.05 12.42
C GLU A 50 17.29 -0.58 11.31
N TYR A 51 17.60 -1.79 10.87
CA TYR A 51 16.85 -2.48 9.82
C TYR A 51 15.51 -2.98 10.34
N TYR A 52 15.46 -3.38 11.61
CA TYR A 52 14.19 -3.68 12.28
C TYR A 52 13.30 -2.43 12.40
N GLU A 53 13.84 -1.27 12.77
CA GLU A 53 13.07 -0.02 12.80
C GLU A 53 12.53 0.38 11.43
N ARG A 54 13.35 0.25 10.37
CA ARG A 54 12.91 0.46 8.99
C ARG A 54 11.80 -0.53 8.60
N PHE A 55 11.96 -1.80 8.96
CA PHE A 55 10.93 -2.83 8.78
C PHE A 55 9.63 -2.43 9.50
N LYS A 56 9.67 -2.14 10.80
CA LYS A 56 8.48 -1.77 11.57
C LYS A 56 7.84 -0.49 11.06
N LYS A 57 8.60 0.49 10.57
CA LYS A 57 8.05 1.71 9.99
C LYS A 57 7.35 1.48 8.66
N LYS A 58 7.90 0.61 7.81
CA LYS A 58 7.37 0.33 6.47
C LYS A 58 6.21 -0.66 6.50
N TYR A 59 6.32 -1.70 7.32
CA TYR A 59 5.37 -2.80 7.44
C TYR A 59 4.50 -2.69 8.69
N LYS A 60 4.54 -1.55 9.42
CA LYS A 60 3.52 -1.26 10.44
C LYS A 60 2.17 -1.32 9.75
N THR A 61 1.30 -2.21 10.21
CA THR A 61 -0.13 -1.97 10.07
C THR A 61 -0.40 -0.70 10.85
N ASN A 62 -0.38 0.45 10.18
CA ASN A 62 -0.92 1.68 10.73
C ASN A 62 -2.42 1.42 10.91
N GLY A 63 -2.80 0.86 12.05
CA GLY A 63 -4.16 1.02 12.51
C GLY A 63 -4.43 2.52 12.52
N ASN A 64 -5.49 2.95 11.84
CA ASN A 64 -5.99 4.31 11.97
C ASN A 64 -6.06 4.60 13.48
N SER A 65 -5.60 5.78 13.91
CA SER A 65 -5.80 6.22 15.30
C SER A 65 -7.28 5.99 15.65
N TRP A 66 -7.59 5.53 16.88
CA TRP A 66 -8.97 5.28 17.29
C TRP A 66 -9.91 6.45 16.89
N TYR A 67 -9.44 7.69 17.07
CA TYR A 67 -10.11 8.92 16.63
C TYR A 67 -10.30 9.02 15.10
N GLU A 68 -9.29 8.67 14.32
CA GLU A 68 -9.36 8.68 12.84
C GLU A 68 -10.29 7.58 12.31
N ASN A 69 -10.35 6.44 12.99
CA ASN A 69 -11.25 5.34 12.68
C ASN A 69 -12.71 5.66 13.06
N GLU A 70 -12.93 6.30 14.20
CA GLU A 70 -14.24 6.78 14.67
C GLU A 70 -14.81 7.87 13.76
N GLN A 71 -13.99 8.88 13.41
CA GLN A 71 -14.39 9.93 12.47
C GLN A 71 -14.62 9.40 11.04
N SER A 72 -13.88 8.35 10.63
CA SER A 72 -14.14 7.67 9.35
C SER A 72 -15.46 6.88 9.37
N LYS A 73 -15.81 6.23 10.50
CA LYS A 73 -17.08 5.50 10.65
C LYS A 73 -18.29 6.44 10.71
N ASN A 74 -18.12 7.62 11.30
CA ASN A 74 -19.17 8.65 11.39
C ASN A 74 -19.24 9.56 10.16
N GLY A 75 -18.41 9.32 9.12
CA GLY A 75 -18.38 10.14 7.90
C GLY A 75 -17.83 11.56 8.07
N SER A 76 -17.30 11.91 9.25
CA SER A 76 -16.83 13.24 9.64
C SER A 76 -15.31 13.41 9.55
N SER A 77 -14.58 12.43 8.97
CA SER A 77 -13.12 12.49 8.83
C SER A 77 -12.69 13.69 7.98
N TRP A 78 -12.18 14.71 8.67
CA TRP A 78 -11.62 15.91 8.05
C TRP A 78 -10.55 15.59 7.01
N LYS A 79 -9.68 14.62 7.30
CA LYS A 79 -8.62 14.21 6.38
C LYS A 79 -9.21 13.58 5.13
N SER A 80 -10.21 12.72 5.27
CA SER A 80 -10.90 12.10 4.13
C SER A 80 -11.65 13.12 3.29
N LYS A 81 -12.30 14.12 3.92
CA LYS A 81 -12.93 15.25 3.22
C LYS A 81 -11.92 16.08 2.43
N LEU A 82 -10.79 16.42 3.04
CA LEU A 82 -9.72 17.17 2.36
C LEU A 82 -9.05 16.34 1.25
N GLN A 83 -8.86 15.02 1.44
CA GLN A 83 -8.40 14.13 0.37
C GLN A 83 -9.36 14.13 -0.82
N PHE A 84 -10.65 13.97 -0.54
CA PHE A 84 -11.70 14.00 -1.56
C PHE A 84 -11.76 15.33 -2.30
N ASP A 85 -11.71 16.45 -1.58
CA ASP A 85 -11.70 17.78 -2.19
C ASP A 85 -10.44 17.98 -3.06
N ILE A 86 -9.26 17.59 -2.57
CA ILE A 86 -8.02 17.65 -3.35
C ILE A 86 -8.14 16.78 -4.61
N ASP A 87 -8.60 15.54 -4.50
CA ASP A 87 -8.74 14.63 -5.64
C ASP A 87 -9.74 15.17 -6.68
N ARG A 88 -10.87 15.73 -6.20
CA ARG A 88 -11.87 16.38 -7.05
C ARG A 88 -11.28 17.60 -7.77
N MET A 89 -10.49 18.42 -7.07
CA MET A 89 -9.87 19.61 -7.66
C MET A 89 -8.74 19.26 -8.62
N ILE A 90 -7.93 18.22 -8.33
CA ILE A 90 -6.93 17.70 -9.27
C ILE A 90 -7.60 17.31 -10.59
N ALA A 91 -8.74 16.61 -10.54
CA ALA A 91 -9.47 16.20 -11.74
C ALA A 91 -9.95 17.38 -12.61
N GLN A 92 -10.24 18.51 -11.97
CA GLN A 92 -10.79 19.69 -12.63
C GLN A 92 -9.72 20.72 -13.02
N SER A 93 -8.48 20.59 -12.55
CA SER A 93 -7.44 21.61 -12.73
C SER A 93 -6.55 21.28 -13.92
N GLU A 94 -6.17 22.30 -14.68
CA GLU A 94 -5.28 22.17 -15.84
C GLU A 94 -3.82 22.43 -15.47
N ASP A 95 -3.59 23.20 -14.42
CA ASP A 95 -2.25 23.44 -13.91
C ASP A 95 -2.30 23.65 -12.39
N TRP A 96 -1.12 23.91 -11.83
CA TRP A 96 -0.99 24.14 -10.40
C TRP A 96 -1.72 25.41 -9.94
N ALA A 97 -1.73 26.46 -10.76
CA ALA A 97 -2.39 27.72 -10.42
C ALA A 97 -3.91 27.55 -10.33
N ALA A 98 -4.52 26.88 -11.32
CA ALA A 98 -5.94 26.55 -11.34
C ALA A 98 -6.34 25.67 -10.15
N PHE A 99 -5.49 24.71 -9.75
CA PHE A 99 -5.74 23.90 -8.57
C PHE A 99 -5.81 24.73 -7.29
N ILE A 100 -4.87 25.65 -7.10
CA ILE A 100 -4.84 26.54 -5.93
C ILE A 100 -6.08 27.42 -5.92
N GLN A 101 -6.44 28.04 -7.05
CA GLN A 101 -7.62 28.89 -7.17
C GLN A 101 -8.88 28.13 -6.76
N LYS A 102 -9.10 26.93 -7.30
CA LYS A 102 -10.29 26.13 -7.00
C LYS A 102 -10.34 25.63 -5.56
N MET A 103 -9.19 25.36 -4.95
CA MET A 103 -9.12 25.05 -3.52
C MET A 103 -9.51 26.28 -2.68
N THR A 104 -9.09 27.48 -3.08
CA THR A 104 -9.50 28.73 -2.42
C THR A 104 -11.00 29.02 -2.61
N GLU A 105 -11.57 28.72 -3.78
CA GLU A 105 -13.03 28.78 -4.03
C GLU A 105 -13.82 27.81 -3.14
N LEU A 106 -13.21 26.67 -2.74
CA LEU A 106 -13.75 25.73 -1.75
C LEU A 106 -13.52 26.16 -0.29
N ASP A 107 -13.28 27.45 -0.05
CA ASP A 107 -13.03 28.04 1.27
C ASP A 107 -11.80 27.45 2.00
N TYR A 108 -10.78 26.99 1.26
CA TYR A 108 -9.50 26.59 1.85
C TYR A 108 -8.46 27.70 1.83
N GLU A 109 -7.97 28.05 3.01
CA GLU A 109 -6.74 28.80 3.21
C GLU A 109 -5.53 27.88 2.99
N ILE A 110 -4.58 28.33 2.18
CA ILE A 110 -3.39 27.57 1.78
C ILE A 110 -2.15 28.27 2.32
N LYS A 111 -1.31 27.52 3.03
CA LYS A 111 -0.02 28.00 3.54
C LYS A 111 1.13 27.29 2.84
N TYR A 112 2.01 28.08 2.24
CA TYR A 112 3.23 27.62 1.61
C TYR A 112 4.38 27.56 2.61
N GLY A 113 5.24 26.54 2.48
CA GLY A 113 6.39 26.28 3.33
C GLY A 113 7.05 24.98 2.89
N LYS A 114 7.89 24.35 3.74
CA LYS A 114 8.52 23.06 3.41
C LYS A 114 7.53 21.97 2.97
N HIS A 115 6.29 22.02 3.46
CA HIS A 115 5.19 21.23 2.98
C HIS A 115 3.94 22.11 2.94
N ILE A 116 3.21 22.09 1.82
CA ILE A 116 1.92 22.77 1.70
C ILE A 116 0.95 22.33 2.78
N ALA A 117 0.14 23.26 3.28
CA ALA A 117 -0.85 23.00 4.31
C ALA A 117 -2.18 23.69 3.99
N PHE A 118 -3.28 22.99 4.28
CA PHE A 118 -4.64 23.42 3.97
C PHE A 118 -5.46 23.60 5.26
N LYS A 119 -6.30 24.64 5.30
CA LYS A 119 -7.23 24.93 6.38
C LYS A 119 -8.56 25.37 5.79
N GLN A 120 -9.63 24.64 6.05
CA GLN A 120 -10.97 25.11 5.68
C GLN A 120 -11.46 26.15 6.68
N LYS A 121 -12.28 27.07 6.19
CA LYS A 121 -13.02 28.05 6.98
C LYS A 121 -13.72 27.40 8.17
N GLY A 122 -13.53 27.97 9.36
CA GLY A 122 -14.05 27.44 10.63
C GLY A 122 -13.12 26.50 11.40
N LYS A 123 -11.98 26.08 10.84
CA LYS A 123 -11.00 25.23 11.54
C LYS A 123 -9.90 26.07 12.19
N ALA A 124 -9.50 25.72 13.42
CA ALA A 124 -8.45 26.46 14.14
C ALA A 124 -7.01 26.20 13.62
N ARG A 125 -6.73 25.06 12.97
CA ARG A 125 -5.36 24.62 12.62
C ARG A 125 -5.22 24.15 11.17
N PHE A 126 -4.08 24.48 10.55
CA PHE A 126 -3.67 23.98 9.24
C PHE A 126 -3.31 22.50 9.28
N THR A 127 -3.67 21.78 8.22
CA THR A 127 -3.34 20.37 8.01
C THR A 127 -2.27 20.27 6.93
N ARG A 128 -1.07 19.77 7.28
CA ARG A 128 0.03 19.59 6.31
C ARG A 128 -0.29 18.44 5.37
N ALA A 129 -0.05 18.63 4.08
CA ALA A 129 -0.43 17.67 3.06
C ALA A 129 0.29 16.31 3.22
N LYS A 130 1.54 16.31 3.68
CA LYS A 130 2.28 15.08 4.03
C LYS A 130 1.64 14.21 5.11
N THR A 131 0.81 14.81 5.97
CA THR A 131 0.13 14.11 7.09
C THR A 131 -1.16 13.45 6.63
N ILE A 132 -1.64 13.85 5.45
CA ILE A 132 -2.85 13.33 4.82
C ILE A 132 -2.49 12.10 3.96
N GLY A 133 -1.31 12.08 3.36
CA GLY A 133 -0.76 10.90 2.70
C GLY A 133 0.42 11.23 1.80
N ALA A 134 1.17 10.21 1.39
CA ALA A 134 2.30 10.39 0.49
C ALA A 134 1.87 10.94 -0.89
N ASP A 135 0.70 10.55 -1.37
CA ASP A 135 0.12 10.98 -2.65
C ASP A 135 -0.47 12.40 -2.65
N TYR A 136 -0.49 13.05 -1.49
CA TYR A 136 -0.99 14.42 -1.31
C TYR A 136 0.15 15.41 -1.05
N THR A 137 1.40 14.99 -1.23
CA THR A 137 2.54 15.92 -1.22
C THR A 137 2.46 16.86 -2.43
N GLU A 138 3.02 18.07 -2.32
CA GLU A 138 2.98 19.07 -3.39
C GLU A 138 3.47 18.50 -4.74
N ASP A 139 4.63 17.83 -4.73
CA ASP A 139 5.21 17.20 -5.92
C ASP A 139 4.27 16.13 -6.51
N ARG A 140 3.60 15.35 -5.65
CA ARG A 140 2.64 14.34 -6.10
C ARG A 140 1.37 14.96 -6.65
N ILE A 141 0.83 16.02 -6.05
CA ILE A 141 -0.36 16.71 -6.57
C ILE A 141 -0.02 17.34 -7.93
N LYS A 142 1.12 18.05 -8.06
CA LYS A 142 1.60 18.58 -9.35
C LYS A 142 1.73 17.48 -10.40
N LYS A 143 2.36 16.36 -10.04
CA LYS A 143 2.48 15.20 -10.92
C LYS A 143 1.11 14.66 -11.32
N ARG A 144 0.18 14.51 -10.38
CA ARG A 144 -1.18 13.99 -10.64
C ARG A 144 -2.00 14.93 -11.53
N ILE A 145 -1.85 16.25 -11.40
CA ILE A 145 -2.46 17.23 -12.31
C ILE A 145 -1.90 17.03 -13.73
N SER A 146 -0.57 16.95 -13.88
CA SER A 146 0.04 16.71 -15.19
C SER A 146 -0.38 15.36 -15.80
N GLU A 147 -0.42 14.29 -14.99
CA GLU A 147 -0.92 12.98 -15.40
C GLU A 147 -2.39 13.06 -15.83
N THR A 148 -3.22 13.83 -15.12
CA THR A 148 -4.64 14.05 -15.43
C THR A 148 -4.84 14.82 -16.73
N ASN A 149 -3.98 15.78 -17.06
CA ASN A 149 -4.02 16.44 -18.37
C ASN A 149 -3.68 15.47 -19.51
N ILE A 150 -2.71 14.58 -19.29
CA ILE A 150 -2.42 13.48 -20.22
C ILE A 150 -3.63 12.53 -20.31
N LYS A 151 -4.41 12.38 -19.23
CA LYS A 151 -5.68 11.64 -19.20
C LYS A 151 -6.83 12.35 -19.94
N LYS A 152 -6.86 13.68 -20.00
CA LYS A 152 -7.90 14.41 -20.76
C LYS A 152 -7.74 14.21 -22.26
N THR A 153 -6.51 14.00 -22.74
CA THR A 153 -6.21 13.52 -24.09
C THR A 153 -6.05 11.99 -24.10
N PHE A 154 -6.98 11.26 -23.50
CA PHE A 154 -7.03 9.84 -23.80
C PHE A 154 -7.76 9.63 -25.12
N PRO A 155 -7.22 8.83 -26.06
CA PRO A 155 -8.11 8.10 -26.94
C PRO A 155 -9.03 7.32 -26.01
N VAL A 156 -10.31 7.70 -25.93
CA VAL A 156 -11.31 6.91 -25.23
C VAL A 156 -11.18 5.51 -25.80
N LYS A 157 -10.65 4.55 -25.01
CA LYS A 157 -10.64 3.15 -25.42
C LYS A 157 -12.10 2.83 -25.73
N LYS A 158 -12.42 2.65 -27.01
CA LYS A 158 -13.76 2.26 -27.46
C LYS A 158 -14.02 0.88 -26.87
N ARG A 159 -14.65 0.84 -25.69
CA ARG A 159 -15.10 -0.41 -25.09
C ARG A 159 -16.30 -0.86 -25.89
N VAL A 160 -16.29 -2.11 -26.30
CA VAL A 160 -17.46 -2.74 -26.90
C VAL A 160 -18.57 -2.74 -25.85
N GLY A 161 -19.74 -2.20 -26.20
CA GLY A 161 -20.93 -2.23 -25.33
C GLY A 161 -21.45 -3.65 -25.13
N SER A 162 -22.54 -3.82 -24.38
CA SER A 162 -23.20 -5.12 -24.22
C SER A 162 -24.40 -5.23 -25.15
N ILE A 163 -24.59 -6.38 -25.79
CA ILE A 163 -25.85 -6.67 -26.49
C ILE A 163 -26.98 -6.78 -25.45
N ILE A 164 -28.14 -6.23 -25.80
CA ILE A 164 -29.36 -6.29 -25.00
C ILE A 164 -30.16 -7.50 -25.45
N ASP A 165 -30.53 -8.37 -24.51
CA ASP A 165 -31.50 -9.42 -24.80
C ASP A 165 -32.87 -8.79 -25.08
N ILE A 166 -33.34 -8.98 -26.31
CA ILE A 166 -34.60 -8.43 -26.83
C ILE A 166 -35.77 -9.34 -26.45
N ALA A 167 -35.55 -10.66 -26.38
CA ALA A 167 -36.60 -11.65 -26.21
C ALA A 167 -37.13 -11.68 -24.76
N ASN A 168 -36.23 -11.55 -23.78
CA ASN A 168 -36.56 -11.71 -22.36
C ASN A 168 -36.72 -10.39 -21.59
N ASN A 169 -36.73 -9.23 -22.26
CA ASN A 169 -36.75 -7.94 -21.58
C ASN A 169 -38.18 -7.37 -21.45
N PRO A 170 -38.75 -7.26 -20.23
CA PRO A 170 -40.14 -6.84 -20.03
C PRO A 170 -40.42 -5.40 -20.49
N LYS A 171 -39.39 -4.54 -20.57
CA LYS A 171 -39.53 -3.17 -21.10
C LYS A 171 -39.84 -3.14 -22.60
N MET A 172 -39.57 -4.22 -23.32
CA MET A 172 -39.79 -4.35 -24.76
C MET A 172 -41.27 -4.56 -25.07
N GLN A 173 -41.97 -5.36 -24.26
CA GLN A 173 -43.41 -5.58 -24.40
C GLN A 173 -44.23 -4.29 -24.15
N GLN A 174 -43.65 -3.32 -23.44
CA GLN A 174 -44.31 -2.07 -23.05
C GLN A 174 -44.03 -0.90 -24.02
N SER A 175 -42.97 -0.95 -24.83
CA SER A 175 -42.61 0.16 -25.72
C SER A 175 -41.94 -0.30 -27.02
N LYS A 176 -42.69 -0.14 -28.12
CA LYS A 176 -42.18 -0.37 -29.49
C LYS A 176 -41.03 0.57 -29.88
N GLY A 177 -40.98 1.78 -29.29
CA GLY A 177 -39.87 2.72 -29.50
C GLY A 177 -38.57 2.24 -28.85
N TYR A 178 -38.65 1.66 -27.66
CA TYR A 178 -37.50 1.06 -26.99
C TYR A 178 -36.99 -0.16 -27.76
N GLU A 179 -37.89 -0.95 -28.37
CA GLU A 179 -37.53 -2.06 -29.24
C GLU A 179 -36.71 -1.62 -30.47
N TYR A 180 -37.15 -0.58 -31.17
CA TYR A 180 -36.42 -0.03 -32.30
C TYR A 180 -35.04 0.54 -31.90
N TRP A 181 -34.95 1.20 -30.74
CA TRP A 181 -33.68 1.68 -30.22
C TRP A 181 -32.73 0.52 -29.86
N ALA A 182 -33.24 -0.50 -29.17
CA ALA A 182 -32.45 -1.65 -28.72
C ALA A 182 -31.92 -2.48 -29.89
N THR A 183 -32.71 -2.67 -30.95
CA THR A 183 -32.28 -3.33 -32.19
C THR A 183 -31.15 -2.56 -32.87
N LYS A 184 -31.31 -1.25 -33.08
CA LYS A 184 -30.25 -0.39 -33.66
C LYS A 184 -28.98 -0.37 -32.80
N HIS A 185 -29.13 -0.32 -31.48
CA HIS A 185 -28.03 -0.41 -30.52
C HIS A 185 -27.28 -1.74 -30.65
N ASN A 186 -28.00 -2.86 -30.66
CA ASN A 186 -27.41 -4.19 -30.77
C ASN A 186 -26.65 -4.39 -32.08
N LEU A 187 -27.17 -3.90 -33.21
CA LEU A 187 -26.47 -3.93 -34.50
C LEU A 187 -25.14 -3.16 -34.44
N LYS A 188 -25.15 -1.98 -33.82
CA LYS A 188 -23.92 -1.19 -33.62
C LYS A 188 -22.92 -1.92 -32.73
N VAL A 189 -23.38 -2.47 -31.60
CA VAL A 189 -22.53 -3.24 -30.68
C VAL A 189 -21.97 -4.50 -31.36
N ALA A 190 -22.74 -5.19 -32.18
CA ALA A 190 -22.27 -6.36 -32.94
C ALA A 190 -21.17 -5.97 -33.95
N SER A 191 -21.37 -4.87 -34.69
CA SER A 191 -20.36 -4.33 -35.60
C SER A 191 -19.06 -3.97 -34.85
N ASP A 192 -19.18 -3.23 -33.74
CA ASP A 192 -18.04 -2.87 -32.89
C ASP A 192 -17.34 -4.11 -32.29
N THR A 193 -18.11 -5.16 -31.97
CA THR A 193 -17.59 -6.45 -31.48
C THR A 193 -16.73 -7.14 -32.54
N VAL A 194 -17.23 -7.23 -33.78
CA VAL A 194 -16.51 -7.85 -34.90
C VAL A 194 -15.26 -7.05 -35.24
N LEU A 195 -15.35 -5.71 -35.27
CA LEU A 195 -14.19 -4.85 -35.48
C LEU A 195 -13.13 -5.06 -34.40
N SER A 196 -13.52 -5.05 -33.12
CA SER A 196 -12.58 -5.27 -32.01
C SER A 196 -11.93 -6.66 -32.04
N MET A 197 -12.70 -7.67 -32.43
CA MET A 197 -12.20 -9.04 -32.62
C MET A 197 -11.12 -9.08 -33.73
N ARG A 198 -11.36 -8.40 -34.86
CA ARG A 198 -10.40 -8.29 -35.98
C ARG A 198 -9.17 -7.46 -35.63
N GLU A 199 -9.34 -6.33 -34.94
CA GLU A 199 -8.24 -5.48 -34.46
C GLU A 199 -7.31 -6.24 -33.51
N LYS A 200 -7.86 -7.12 -32.66
CA LYS A 200 -7.09 -8.02 -31.79
C LYS A 200 -6.51 -9.25 -32.52
N GLY A 201 -6.74 -9.37 -33.84
CA GLY A 201 -6.19 -10.43 -34.68
C GLY A 201 -6.97 -11.74 -34.66
N PHE A 202 -8.16 -11.79 -34.07
CA PHE A 202 -8.99 -12.99 -34.07
C PHE A 202 -9.85 -13.06 -35.34
N GLN A 203 -9.74 -14.18 -36.04
CA GLN A 203 -10.48 -14.45 -37.27
C GLN A 203 -11.65 -15.42 -37.06
N SER A 204 -11.65 -16.14 -35.93
CA SER A 204 -12.71 -17.10 -35.58
C SER A 204 -12.96 -17.18 -34.08
N LEU A 205 -14.16 -17.63 -33.70
CA LEU A 205 -14.54 -17.83 -32.29
C LEU A 205 -13.60 -18.84 -31.60
N THR A 206 -13.19 -19.89 -32.32
CA THR A 206 -12.24 -20.89 -31.80
C THR A 206 -10.88 -20.28 -31.44
N GLN A 207 -10.39 -19.32 -32.24
CA GLN A 207 -9.15 -18.60 -31.91
C GLN A 207 -9.32 -17.73 -30.65
N LEU A 208 -10.44 -17.03 -30.52
CA LEU A 208 -10.78 -16.25 -29.33
C LEU A 208 -10.88 -17.13 -28.09
N ASP A 209 -11.58 -18.27 -28.18
CA ASP A 209 -11.73 -19.22 -27.08
C ASP A 209 -10.41 -19.83 -26.62
N ASN A 210 -9.56 -20.23 -27.57
CA ASN A 210 -8.23 -20.73 -27.25
C ASN A 210 -7.37 -19.65 -26.58
N TYR A 211 -7.51 -18.39 -26.98
CA TYR A 211 -6.81 -17.28 -26.34
C TYR A 211 -7.35 -17.02 -24.93
N ILE A 212 -8.68 -17.03 -24.73
CA ILE A 212 -9.31 -16.89 -23.41
C ILE A 212 -8.81 -17.99 -22.46
N LYS A 213 -8.74 -19.25 -22.92
CA LYS A 213 -8.17 -20.37 -22.15
C LYS A 213 -6.72 -20.11 -21.76
N LYS A 214 -5.85 -19.78 -22.72
CA LYS A 214 -4.44 -19.45 -22.46
C LYS A 214 -4.28 -18.28 -21.47
N SER A 215 -5.13 -17.26 -21.59
CA SER A 215 -5.15 -16.10 -20.70
C SER A 215 -5.59 -16.49 -19.28
N ALA A 216 -6.60 -17.36 -19.14
CA ALA A 216 -7.03 -17.91 -17.87
C ALA A 216 -5.92 -18.74 -17.18
N ASP A 217 -5.23 -19.60 -17.93
CA ASP A 217 -4.09 -20.38 -17.43
C ASP A 217 -2.94 -19.48 -16.97
N LYS A 218 -2.61 -18.45 -17.77
CA LYS A 218 -1.61 -17.44 -17.41
C LYS A 218 -2.00 -16.73 -16.11
N ARG A 219 -3.26 -16.31 -15.97
CA ARG A 219 -3.78 -15.64 -14.77
C ARG A 219 -3.68 -16.55 -13.54
N GLN A 220 -4.04 -17.81 -13.67
CA GLN A 220 -3.91 -18.81 -12.62
C GLN A 220 -2.44 -18.97 -12.19
N SER A 221 -1.53 -19.10 -13.16
CA SER A 221 -0.09 -19.21 -12.89
C SER A 221 0.47 -17.97 -12.17
N LEU A 222 0.02 -16.76 -12.53
CA LEU A 222 0.41 -15.52 -11.86
C LEU A 222 -0.11 -15.48 -10.42
N GLN A 223 -1.36 -15.89 -10.20
CA GLN A 223 -1.95 -15.96 -8.87
C GLN A 223 -1.19 -16.91 -7.95
N GLU A 224 -0.79 -18.08 -8.46
CA GLU A 224 0.02 -19.04 -7.71
C GLU A 224 1.41 -18.51 -7.38
N LYS A 225 2.06 -17.82 -8.32
CA LYS A 225 3.34 -17.14 -8.07
C LYS A 225 3.21 -16.08 -6.99
N ILE A 226 2.16 -15.25 -7.02
CA ILE A 226 1.87 -14.23 -6.01
C ILE A 226 1.70 -14.89 -4.63
N LYS A 227 0.85 -15.93 -4.53
CA LYS A 227 0.64 -16.67 -3.27
C LYS A 227 1.94 -17.26 -2.71
N LYS A 228 2.81 -17.80 -3.58
CA LYS A 228 4.13 -18.31 -3.18
C LYS A 228 5.04 -17.21 -2.64
N LEU A 229 5.01 -16.01 -3.24
CA LEU A 229 5.78 -14.86 -2.73
C LEU A 229 5.22 -14.34 -1.41
N GLU A 230 3.89 -14.28 -1.26
CA GLU A 230 3.24 -13.84 -0.01
C GLU A 230 3.64 -14.72 1.17
N LYS A 231 3.60 -16.04 1.01
CA LYS A 231 4.07 -16.98 2.04
C LYS A 231 5.55 -16.75 2.39
N LYS A 232 6.41 -16.46 1.41
CA LYS A 232 7.83 -16.17 1.66
C LYS A 232 8.04 -14.84 2.39
N ILE A 233 7.23 -13.83 2.08
CA ILE A 233 7.28 -12.52 2.74
C ILE A 233 6.82 -12.66 4.19
N GLU A 234 5.75 -13.42 4.43
CA GLU A 234 5.24 -13.71 5.77
C GLU A 234 6.28 -14.42 6.63
N THR A 235 6.88 -15.51 6.13
CA THR A 235 7.92 -16.25 6.88
C THR A 235 9.13 -15.38 7.17
N LEU A 236 9.63 -14.60 6.20
CA LEU A 236 10.75 -13.69 6.44
C LEU A 236 10.42 -12.56 7.42
N SER A 237 9.17 -12.07 7.41
CA SER A 237 8.70 -11.07 8.36
C SER A 237 8.64 -11.64 9.78
N MET A 238 8.18 -12.89 9.93
CA MET A 238 8.24 -13.60 11.21
C MET A 238 9.68 -13.80 11.68
N SER A 239 10.58 -14.24 10.80
CA SER A 239 12.01 -14.38 11.12
C SER A 239 12.62 -13.05 11.58
N MET A 240 12.20 -11.93 11.00
CA MET A 240 12.64 -10.59 11.40
C MET A 240 12.19 -10.23 12.83
N GLU A 241 10.93 -10.49 13.16
CA GLU A 241 10.39 -10.28 14.51
C GLU A 241 11.07 -11.21 15.54
N GLN A 242 11.29 -12.47 15.19
CA GLN A 242 12.00 -13.43 16.04
C GLN A 242 13.45 -13.01 16.27
N ALA A 243 14.15 -12.55 15.22
CA ALA A 243 15.53 -12.08 15.34
C ALA A 243 15.62 -10.86 16.26
N HIS A 244 14.66 -9.95 16.18
CA HIS A 244 14.54 -8.83 17.09
C HIS A 244 14.32 -9.28 18.54
N ASN A 245 13.37 -10.20 18.79
CA ASN A 245 13.09 -10.71 20.14
C ASN A 245 14.32 -11.39 20.77
N VAL A 246 15.04 -12.20 20.00
CA VAL A 246 16.30 -12.83 20.45
C VAL A 246 17.31 -11.75 20.83
N ASN A 247 17.53 -10.75 19.98
CA ASN A 247 18.49 -9.67 20.28
C ASN A 247 18.08 -8.80 21.48
N LYS A 248 16.77 -8.56 21.63
CA LYS A 248 16.21 -7.74 22.71
C LYS A 248 16.34 -8.40 24.08
N TYR A 249 15.99 -9.69 24.18
CA TYR A 249 15.95 -10.42 25.45
C TYR A 249 17.19 -11.27 25.73
N ARG A 250 18.22 -11.18 24.88
CA ARG A 250 19.48 -11.94 25.02
C ARG A 250 20.13 -11.79 26.39
N GLN A 251 20.19 -10.57 26.92
CA GLN A 251 20.86 -10.30 28.20
C GLN A 251 20.10 -10.89 29.38
N VAL A 252 18.78 -10.66 29.42
CA VAL A 252 17.88 -11.25 30.42
C VAL A 252 18.01 -12.77 30.44
N TYR A 253 18.03 -13.40 29.27
CA TYR A 253 18.20 -14.85 29.17
C TYR A 253 19.60 -15.33 29.61
N GLN A 254 20.65 -14.56 29.32
CA GLN A 254 22.01 -14.89 29.77
C GLN A 254 22.14 -14.81 31.30
N GLU A 255 21.50 -13.84 31.94
CA GLU A 255 21.47 -13.71 33.40
C GLU A 255 20.68 -14.84 34.04
N TYR A 256 19.49 -15.14 33.51
CA TYR A 256 18.69 -16.31 33.92
C TYR A 256 19.51 -17.61 33.85
N LYS A 257 20.27 -17.82 32.77
CA LYS A 257 21.09 -19.03 32.59
C LYS A 257 22.29 -19.09 33.55
N LYS A 258 22.86 -17.94 33.94
CA LYS A 258 23.97 -17.88 34.90
C LYS A 258 23.52 -18.17 36.33
N ASN A 259 22.30 -17.75 36.68
CA ASN A 259 21.75 -17.85 38.04
C ASN A 259 20.46 -18.70 38.08
N PRO A 260 20.50 -20.01 37.75
CA PRO A 260 19.31 -20.84 37.65
C PRO A 260 18.55 -21.05 38.98
N GLY A 261 19.16 -20.72 40.12
CA GLY A 261 18.54 -20.79 41.45
C GLY A 261 17.68 -19.58 41.83
N ASP A 262 17.75 -18.48 41.07
CA ASP A 262 17.00 -17.25 41.35
C ASP A 262 15.56 -17.35 40.84
N LYS A 263 14.68 -17.86 41.71
CA LYS A 263 13.26 -18.07 41.39
C LYS A 263 12.48 -16.77 41.26
N ASP A 264 12.92 -15.69 41.89
CA ASP A 264 12.23 -14.41 41.84
C ASP A 264 12.53 -13.70 40.52
N PHE A 265 13.79 -13.67 40.08
CA PHE A 265 14.17 -13.20 38.74
C PHE A 265 13.44 -13.97 37.63
N ALA A 266 13.39 -15.30 37.74
CA ALA A 266 12.69 -16.14 36.76
C ALA A 266 11.18 -15.86 36.72
N ARG A 267 10.57 -15.48 37.85
CA ARG A 267 9.14 -15.13 37.93
C ARG A 267 8.88 -13.75 37.33
N GLU A 268 9.73 -12.77 37.63
CA GLU A 268 9.63 -11.40 37.12
C GLU A 268 9.83 -11.33 35.60
N HIS A 269 10.83 -12.04 35.07
CA HIS A 269 11.19 -12.03 33.65
C HIS A 269 10.62 -13.21 32.85
N LYS A 270 9.61 -13.90 33.39
CA LYS A 270 9.03 -15.12 32.78
C LYS A 270 8.58 -14.88 31.33
N ALA A 271 7.98 -13.72 31.05
CA ALA A 271 7.47 -13.40 29.72
C ALA A 271 8.61 -13.20 28.71
N GLU A 272 9.65 -12.47 29.09
CA GLU A 272 10.83 -12.19 28.27
C GLU A 272 11.61 -13.47 27.96
N ILE A 273 11.79 -14.34 28.96
CA ILE A 273 12.44 -15.64 28.80
C ILE A 273 11.67 -16.49 27.81
N LEU A 274 10.34 -16.62 27.97
CA LEU A 274 9.50 -17.39 27.07
C LEU A 274 9.53 -16.84 25.63
N LEU A 275 9.47 -15.52 25.46
CA LEU A 275 9.56 -14.87 24.14
C LEU A 275 10.91 -15.14 23.47
N TYR A 276 12.01 -15.12 24.25
CA TYR A 276 13.34 -15.44 23.77
C TYR A 276 13.45 -16.90 23.32
N GLU A 277 13.01 -17.85 24.15
CA GLU A 277 13.11 -19.29 23.88
C GLU A 277 12.31 -19.66 22.64
N ASN A 278 11.04 -19.22 22.55
CA ASN A 278 10.18 -19.46 21.40
C ASN A 278 10.77 -18.87 20.11
N ALA A 279 11.30 -17.64 20.17
CA ALA A 279 11.91 -17.00 19.02
C ALA A 279 13.19 -17.73 18.57
N LEU A 280 14.02 -18.15 19.53
CA LEU A 280 15.26 -18.88 19.24
C LEU A 280 14.97 -20.26 18.63
N GLU A 281 13.99 -20.99 19.16
CA GLU A 281 13.61 -22.31 18.65
C GLU A 281 13.07 -22.22 17.22
N ALA A 282 12.20 -21.24 16.95
CA ALA A 282 11.63 -21.03 15.61
C ALA A 282 12.71 -20.65 14.58
N LEU A 283 13.70 -19.83 14.97
CA LEU A 283 14.82 -19.50 14.11
C LEU A 283 15.74 -20.69 13.86
N LYS A 284 16.04 -21.51 14.89
CA LYS A 284 16.85 -22.73 14.74
C LYS A 284 16.22 -23.74 13.79
N LYS A 285 14.89 -23.84 13.77
CA LYS A 285 14.15 -24.69 12.82
C LYS A 285 14.34 -24.24 11.36
N SER A 286 14.53 -22.94 11.14
CA SER A 286 14.52 -22.33 9.80
C SER A 286 15.91 -21.96 9.27
N TYR A 287 16.91 -21.79 10.15
CA TYR A 287 18.24 -21.31 9.81
C TYR A 287 19.34 -22.05 10.58
N SER A 288 20.43 -22.41 9.90
CA SER A 288 21.63 -22.99 10.52
C SER A 288 22.47 -21.97 11.31
N LYS A 289 22.39 -20.70 10.92
CA LYS A 289 23.04 -19.56 11.59
C LYS A 289 22.03 -18.45 11.81
N MET A 290 22.23 -17.66 12.86
CA MET A 290 21.36 -16.54 13.19
C MET A 290 21.21 -15.60 11.98
N PRO A 291 19.98 -15.31 11.51
CA PRO A 291 19.80 -14.47 10.34
C PRO A 291 20.16 -13.02 10.63
N ASN A 292 20.79 -12.37 9.66
CA ASN A 292 21.14 -10.96 9.73
C ASN A 292 19.93 -10.10 9.34
N SER A 293 19.54 -9.17 10.19
CA SER A 293 18.40 -8.26 9.95
C SER A 293 18.54 -7.43 8.69
N LYS A 294 19.74 -6.98 8.33
CA LYS A 294 20.00 -6.29 7.05
C LYS A 294 19.63 -7.19 5.87
N GLN A 295 20.10 -8.43 5.87
CA GLN A 295 19.85 -9.39 4.79
C GLN A 295 18.36 -9.77 4.72
N LEU A 296 17.70 -9.93 5.88
CA LEU A 296 16.26 -10.18 5.94
C LEU A 296 15.48 -9.00 5.34
N PHE A 297 15.84 -7.76 5.71
CA PHE A 297 15.20 -6.55 5.19
C PHE A 297 15.38 -6.42 3.67
N GLU A 298 16.61 -6.54 3.17
CA GLU A 298 16.90 -6.44 1.73
C GLU A 298 16.14 -7.51 0.92
N LYS A 299 16.05 -8.73 1.45
CA LYS A 299 15.27 -9.81 0.83
C LYS A 299 13.76 -9.54 0.85
N LEU A 300 13.24 -8.96 1.94
CA LEU A 300 11.85 -8.53 2.01
C LEU A 300 11.54 -7.44 0.98
N GLU A 301 12.45 -6.49 0.77
CA GLU A 301 12.31 -5.45 -0.25
C GLU A 301 12.24 -6.04 -1.67
N ASP A 302 13.18 -6.92 -2.01
CA ASP A 302 13.22 -7.59 -3.32
C ASP A 302 11.93 -8.42 -3.58
N LEU A 303 11.48 -9.20 -2.59
CA LEU A 303 10.26 -10.00 -2.75
C LEU A 303 9.01 -9.13 -2.90
N ASN A 304 8.91 -8.02 -2.17
CA ASN A 304 7.80 -7.09 -2.30
C ASN A 304 7.81 -6.38 -3.67
N GLN A 305 8.98 -6.01 -4.18
CA GLN A 305 9.12 -5.45 -5.52
C GLN A 305 8.64 -6.45 -6.59
N LYS A 306 9.10 -7.70 -6.52
CA LYS A 306 8.65 -8.79 -7.41
C LYS A 306 7.14 -9.03 -7.31
N LYS A 307 6.59 -9.03 -6.09
CA LYS A 307 5.14 -9.16 -5.85
C LYS A 307 4.37 -8.04 -6.55
N ASN A 308 4.81 -6.78 -6.41
CA ASN A 308 4.14 -5.64 -7.02
C ASN A 308 4.11 -5.72 -8.55
N THR A 309 5.23 -6.14 -9.18
CA THR A 309 5.28 -6.36 -10.63
C THR A 309 4.29 -7.44 -11.05
N LEU A 310 4.24 -8.58 -10.35
CA LEU A 310 3.28 -9.65 -10.67
C LEU A 310 1.82 -9.23 -10.47
N ILE A 311 1.53 -8.39 -9.46
CA ILE A 311 0.18 -7.85 -9.24
C ILE A 311 -0.22 -6.94 -10.41
N GLN A 312 0.70 -6.12 -10.93
CA GLN A 312 0.44 -5.29 -12.11
C GLN A 312 0.15 -6.14 -13.35
N GLU A 313 0.95 -7.17 -13.60
CA GLU A 313 0.71 -8.13 -14.69
C GLU A 313 -0.63 -8.85 -14.54
N TYR A 314 -0.95 -9.31 -13.33
CA TYR A 314 -2.22 -9.97 -13.02
C TYR A 314 -3.41 -9.03 -13.27
N SER A 315 -3.31 -7.77 -12.84
CA SER A 315 -4.38 -6.77 -13.04
C SER A 315 -4.62 -6.47 -14.52
N SER A 316 -3.55 -6.40 -15.32
CA SER A 316 -3.60 -6.17 -16.76
C SER A 316 -4.26 -7.37 -17.46
N ALA A 317 -3.82 -8.59 -17.12
CA ALA A 317 -4.41 -9.82 -17.65
C ALA A 317 -5.90 -9.95 -17.28
N LYS A 318 -6.30 -9.55 -16.06
CA LYS A 318 -7.71 -9.54 -15.64
C LYS A 318 -8.54 -8.56 -16.47
N SER A 319 -8.03 -7.36 -16.72
CA SER A 319 -8.73 -6.36 -17.53
C SER A 319 -8.92 -6.85 -18.97
N GLU A 320 -7.86 -7.40 -19.58
CA GLU A 320 -7.90 -7.96 -20.92
C GLU A 320 -8.88 -9.13 -21.02
N MET A 321 -8.86 -10.03 -20.05
CA MET A 321 -9.77 -11.18 -20.01
C MET A 321 -11.24 -10.74 -19.94
N ASN A 322 -11.56 -9.71 -19.16
CA ASN A 322 -12.92 -9.15 -19.11
C ASN A 322 -13.38 -8.60 -20.48
N GLU A 323 -12.50 -7.92 -21.20
CA GLU A 323 -12.80 -7.43 -22.57
C GLU A 323 -13.08 -8.61 -23.52
N LEU A 324 -12.26 -9.66 -23.47
CA LEU A 324 -12.43 -10.83 -24.34
C LEU A 324 -13.72 -11.60 -24.04
N TYR A 325 -14.09 -11.75 -22.76
CA TYR A 325 -15.37 -12.36 -22.39
C TYR A 325 -16.56 -11.54 -22.90
N GLN A 326 -16.46 -10.20 -22.86
CA GLN A 326 -17.51 -9.34 -23.40
C GLN A 326 -17.64 -9.50 -24.92
N ILE A 327 -16.52 -9.52 -25.64
CA ILE A 327 -16.50 -9.75 -27.09
C ILE A 327 -17.13 -11.11 -27.41
N ARG A 328 -16.71 -12.16 -26.71
CA ARG A 328 -17.24 -13.51 -26.90
C ARG A 328 -18.74 -13.56 -26.67
N LYS A 329 -19.22 -13.02 -25.55
CA LYS A 329 -20.65 -13.00 -25.19
C LYS A 329 -21.49 -12.27 -26.24
N ASN A 330 -21.05 -11.09 -26.67
CA ASN A 330 -21.73 -10.33 -27.71
C ASN A 330 -21.76 -11.10 -29.04
N TYR A 331 -20.65 -11.74 -29.41
CA TYR A 331 -20.58 -12.51 -30.64
C TYR A 331 -21.54 -13.71 -30.62
N GLU A 332 -21.59 -14.45 -29.50
CA GLU A 332 -22.54 -15.55 -29.30
C GLU A 332 -24.00 -15.07 -29.36
N GLU A 333 -24.35 -13.96 -28.69
CA GLU A 333 -25.71 -13.41 -28.71
C GLU A 333 -26.14 -12.87 -30.09
N TYR A 334 -25.20 -12.37 -30.89
CA TYR A 334 -25.47 -11.92 -32.26
C TYR A 334 -25.65 -13.11 -33.23
N MET A 335 -24.69 -14.03 -33.27
CA MET A 335 -24.70 -15.17 -34.19
C MET A 335 -25.77 -16.21 -33.82
N GLY A 336 -26.10 -16.37 -32.53
CA GLY A 336 -27.18 -17.24 -32.09
C GLY A 336 -28.54 -16.83 -32.68
N LYS A 337 -28.77 -15.54 -32.90
CA LYS A 337 -29.98 -15.00 -33.52
C LYS A 337 -30.02 -15.14 -35.05
N GLU A 338 -28.87 -15.30 -35.71
CA GLU A 338 -28.81 -15.58 -37.17
C GLU A 338 -29.12 -17.04 -37.49
N ARG A 339 -28.97 -17.99 -36.56
CA ARG A 339 -29.30 -19.41 -36.77
C ARG A 339 -30.78 -19.77 -36.56
N GLU A 340 -31.55 -18.89 -35.92
CA GLU A 340 -33.00 -19.08 -35.67
C GLU A 340 -33.90 -18.36 -36.69
N ARG A 341 -33.30 -17.68 -37.69
CA ARG A 341 -33.99 -17.12 -38.86
C ARG A 341 -33.79 -18.02 -40.05
#